data_AF-A0A8T2R7R2-F1
#
_entry.id   AF-A0A8T2R7R2-F1
#
_cell.length_a   1.000
_cell.length_b   1.000
_cell.length_c   1.000
_cell.angle_alpha   90.00
_cell.angle_beta   90.00
_cell.angle_gamma   90.00
#
_symmetry.space_group_name_H-M   'P 1'
#
loop_
_entity.id
_entity.type
_entity.pdbx_description
1 polymer ?
#
loop_
_entity_poly.entity_id
_entity_poly.type
_entity_poly.pdbx_seq_one_letter_code
_entity_poly.pdbx_strand_id
1 'polypeptide(L)' 'MFRSITSHPEVRVKKADRAAGYLENYEEGQKYREHTFRHFLKDKRPQIFRAINKAFSEPERD' A
#
# COMPACT_ATOMS: atom_id res chain seq x y z
N MET A 1 18.76 -7.99 18.21
CA MET A 1 17.92 -8.04 16.99
C MET A 1 18.72 -7.88 15.71
N PHE A 2 19.50 -6.79 15.52
CA PHE A 2 20.24 -6.51 14.28
C PHE A 2 21.26 -7.60 13.87
N ARG A 3 22.02 -8.15 14.84
CA ARG A 3 23.01 -9.23 14.56
C ARG A 3 22.39 -10.50 13.98
N SER A 4 21.18 -10.88 14.40
CA SER A 4 20.50 -12.07 13.87
C SER A 4 20.14 -11.86 12.40
N ILE A 5 19.54 -10.70 12.08
CA ILE A 5 19.10 -10.31 10.74
C ILE A 5 20.27 -10.12 9.77
N THR A 6 21.48 -9.82 10.24
CA THR A 6 22.65 -9.63 9.36
C THR A 6 23.53 -10.87 9.23
N SER A 7 23.54 -11.75 10.24
CA SER A 7 24.52 -12.83 10.34
C SER A 7 23.93 -14.22 10.11
N HIS A 8 22.63 -14.45 10.35
CA HIS A 8 22.01 -15.76 10.07
C HIS A 8 21.67 -15.89 8.58
N PRO A 9 22.26 -16.86 7.85
CA PRO A 9 22.08 -16.96 6.40
C PRO A 9 20.61 -17.16 5.98
N GLU A 10 19.80 -17.82 6.80
CA GLU A 10 18.37 -18.11 6.54
C GLU A 10 17.45 -16.88 6.69
N VAL A 11 17.86 -15.88 7.49
CA VAL A 11 17.05 -14.69 7.79
C VAL A 11 17.76 -13.40 7.35
N ARG A 12 18.87 -13.54 6.61
CA ARG A 12 19.76 -12.43 6.25
C ARG A 12 19.13 -11.56 5.18
N VAL A 13 18.88 -10.28 5.52
CA VAL A 13 18.39 -9.29 4.54
C VAL A 13 19.53 -8.88 3.62
N LYS A 14 19.58 -9.42 2.40
CA LYS A 14 20.49 -8.96 1.35
C LYS A 14 19.78 -7.92 0.48
N LYS A 15 20.46 -6.81 0.19
CA LYS A 15 19.89 -5.75 -0.69
C LYS A 15 19.85 -6.15 -2.16
N ALA A 16 20.65 -7.14 -2.57
CA ALA A 16 20.64 -7.71 -3.92
C ALA A 16 19.28 -8.34 -4.28
N ASP A 17 18.62 -8.96 -3.29
CA ASP A 17 17.33 -9.64 -3.48
C ASP A 17 16.15 -8.66 -3.60
N ARG A 18 16.37 -7.35 -3.47
CA ARG A 18 15.34 -6.31 -3.66
C ARG A 18 15.01 -6.06 -5.13
N ALA A 19 15.98 -6.29 -6.02
CA ALA A 19 15.79 -6.15 -7.47
C ALA A 19 15.17 -7.40 -8.10
N ALA A 20 15.29 -8.55 -7.43
CA ALA A 20 14.57 -9.75 -7.78
C ALA A 20 13.10 -9.55 -7.39
N GLY A 21 12.26 -9.17 -8.36
CA GLY A 21 10.81 -9.25 -8.15
C GLY A 21 10.49 -10.67 -7.68
N TYR A 22 9.90 -10.79 -6.49
CA TYR A 22 9.48 -12.10 -5.99
C TYR A 22 8.45 -12.61 -7.00
N LEU A 23 8.72 -13.72 -7.69
CA LEU A 23 7.88 -14.22 -8.78
C LEU A 23 6.43 -14.43 -8.32
N GLU A 24 6.25 -14.79 -7.05
CA GLU A 24 4.93 -14.96 -6.41
C GLU A 24 4.19 -13.63 -6.14
N ASN A 25 4.90 -12.51 -6.12
CA ASN A 25 4.29 -11.18 -5.99
C ASN A 25 3.67 -10.70 -7.31
N TYR A 26 3.85 -11.42 -8.42
CA TYR A 26 3.21 -11.07 -9.69
C TYR A 26 1.68 -11.09 -9.55
N GLU A 27 1.12 -12.16 -8.98
CA GLU A 27 -0.32 -12.25 -8.74
C GLU A 27 -0.82 -11.22 -7.73
N GLU A 28 -0.06 -11.01 -6.64
CA GLU A 28 -0.39 -10.00 -5.62
C GLU A 28 -0.39 -8.59 -6.23
N GLY A 29 0.60 -8.27 -7.04
CA GLY A 29 0.71 -7.01 -7.77
C GLY A 29 -0.44 -6.78 -8.75
N GLN A 30 -0.87 -7.83 -9.48
CA GLN A 30 -2.04 -7.76 -10.36
C GLN A 30 -3.33 -7.54 -9.55
N LYS A 31 -3.55 -8.33 -8.49
CA LYS A 31 -4.71 -8.19 -7.59
C LYS A 31 -4.78 -6.81 -6.94
N TYR A 32 -3.64 -6.26 -6.53
CA TYR A 32 -3.56 -4.92 -5.95
C TYR A 32 -3.83 -3.82 -6.99
N ARG A 33 -3.31 -4.00 -8.22
CA ARG A 33 -3.55 -3.08 -9.34
C ARG A 33 -5.03 -3.02 -9.71
N GLU A 34 -5.68 -4.18 -9.78
CA GLU A 34 -7.07 -4.34 -10.22
C GLU A 34 -8.09 -4.18 -9.08
N HIS A 35 -7.62 -3.84 -7.88
CA HIS A 35 -8.48 -3.70 -6.71
C HIS A 35 -9.53 -2.60 -6.91
N THR A 36 -10.81 -2.97 -6.89
CA THR A 36 -11.94 -2.06 -7.20
C THR A 36 -11.99 -0.84 -6.29
N PHE A 37 -11.72 -1.00 -4.99
CA PHE A 37 -11.65 0.13 -4.06
C PHE A 37 -10.52 1.11 -4.41
N ARG A 38 -9.39 0.60 -4.94
CA ARG A 38 -8.26 1.44 -5.35
C ARG A 38 -8.64 2.25 -6.58
N HIS A 39 -9.30 1.62 -7.56
CA HIS A 39 -9.85 2.33 -8.72
C HIS A 39 -10.88 3.39 -8.31
N PHE A 40 -11.78 3.06 -7.38
CA PHE A 40 -12.74 4.02 -6.84
C PHE A 40 -12.08 5.23 -6.17
N LEU A 41 -10.98 5.02 -5.44
CA LEU A 41 -10.25 6.10 -4.78
C LEU A 41 -9.35 6.93 -5.71
N LYS A 42 -9.04 6.44 -6.93
CA LYS A 42 -8.07 7.05 -7.85
C LYS A 42 -8.30 8.54 -8.13
N ASP A 43 -9.55 8.94 -8.34
CA ASP A 43 -9.92 10.31 -8.69
C ASP A 43 -10.34 11.15 -7.47
N LYS A 44 -10.23 10.60 -6.25
CA LYS A 44 -10.62 11.28 -5.02
C LYS A 44 -9.38 11.89 -4.36
N ARG A 45 -9.57 13.07 -3.75
CA ARG A 45 -8.52 13.69 -2.94
C ARG A 45 -8.14 12.79 -1.76
N PRO A 46 -6.84 12.62 -1.45
CA PRO A 46 -6.40 11.82 -0.31
C PRO A 46 -6.83 12.51 0.98
N GLN A 47 -7.79 11.91 1.67
CA GLN A 47 -8.35 12.43 2.92
C GLN A 47 -8.71 11.27 3.85
N ILE A 48 -8.43 11.45 5.14
CA ILE A 48 -8.86 10.53 6.20
C ILE A 48 -10.36 10.81 6.42
N PHE A 49 -11.22 9.80 6.26
CA PHE A 49 -12.68 9.88 6.39
C PHE A 49 -13.37 10.98 5.57
N ARG A 50 -13.27 10.91 4.24
CA ARG A 50 -13.88 11.86 3.30
C ARG A 50 -15.37 12.17 3.56
N ALA A 51 -16.19 11.17 3.93
CA ALA A 51 -17.62 11.38 4.18
C ALA A 51 -17.88 12.27 5.41
N ILE A 52 -17.12 12.06 6.48
CA ILE A 52 -17.19 12.86 7.70
C ILE A 52 -16.72 14.28 7.41
N ASN A 53 -15.58 14.43 6.73
CA ASN A 53 -15.07 15.76 6.36
C ASN A 53 -16.09 16.52 5.51
N LYS A 54 -16.75 15.84 4.57
CA LYS A 54 -17.82 16.44 3.77
C LYS A 54 -18.98 16.94 4.62
N ALA A 55 -19.44 16.14 5.58
CA ALA A 55 -20.54 16.48 6.46
C ALA A 55 -20.26 17.70 7.35
N PHE A 56 -19.00 17.92 7.76
CA PHE A 56 -18.64 19.03 8.65
C PHE A 56 -18.01 20.24 7.95
N SER A 57 -17.62 20.13 6.67
CA SER A 57 -16.92 21.19 5.93
C SER A 57 -17.71 21.78 4.76
N GLU A 58 -18.74 21.11 4.25
CA GLU A 58 -19.59 21.69 3.19
C GLU A 58 -20.72 22.53 3.81
N PRO A 59 -20.94 23.77 3.32
CA PRO A 59 -22.07 24.57 3.77
C PRO A 59 -23.40 23.93 3.33
N GLU A 60 -24.45 24.14 4.12
CA GLU A 60 -25.81 23.72 3.75
C GLU A 60 -26.18 24.35 2.40
N ARG A 61 -26.71 23.52 1.50
CA ARG A 61 -27.23 24.00 0.21
C ARG A 61 -28.68 24.39 0.44
N ASP A 62 -29.00 25.66 0.17
CA ASP A 62 -30.36 26.23 0.19
C ASP A 62 -31.36 25.42 -0.66
#